data_AF-A0A7S6M7U0-F1
#
_entry.id   AF-A0A7S6M7U0-F1
#
_cell.length_a   1.000
_cell.length_b   1.000
_cell.length_c   1.000
_cell.angle_alpha   90.00
_cell.angle_beta   90.00
_cell.angle_gamma   90.00
#
_symmetry.space_group_name_H-M   'P 1'
#
loop_
_entity.id
_entity.type
_entity.pdbx_description
1 polymer ?
#
loop_
_entity_poly.entity_id
_entity_poly.type
_entity_poly.pdbx_seq_one_letter_code
_entity_poly.pdbx_strand_id
1 'polypeptide(L)'
;MSRLAEVYDGGKTQLSAADIARSRGLPGPFVAKILSALSKAGLVTCARGPGGGATLARHPSEIRLFDVFRLFEREDLRTQCPFGGGICGQGEPCPLHHKLLAMRSAMNTLLLDTTFDEFRIAQAARARESASGSRAVTPLWQRQSETLKRPAKKREPRKPTRQPRSTRRAK
;
A
#
# COMPACT_ATOMS: atom_id res chain seq x y z
N MET A 1 -9.70 -7.80 -4.70
CA MET A 1 -8.97 -7.29 -5.89
C MET A 1 -7.80 -8.18 -6.23
N SER A 2 -6.72 -8.20 -5.43
CA SER A 2 -5.61 -9.16 -5.62
C SER A 2 -6.10 -10.58 -5.83
N ARG A 3 -7.08 -11.05 -5.05
CA ARG A 3 -7.68 -12.39 -5.23
C ARG A 3 -8.24 -12.65 -6.64
N LEU A 4 -8.79 -11.65 -7.32
CA LEU A 4 -9.29 -11.79 -8.69
C LEU A 4 -8.15 -11.94 -9.69
N ALA A 5 -7.03 -11.24 -9.48
CA ALA A 5 -5.82 -11.41 -10.31
C ALA A 5 -5.16 -12.77 -10.10
N GLU A 6 -5.12 -13.25 -8.86
CA GLU A 6 -4.56 -14.55 -8.47
C GLU A 6 -5.24 -15.75 -9.15
N VAL A 7 -6.55 -15.64 -9.45
CA VAL A 7 -7.34 -16.70 -10.09
C VAL A 7 -7.72 -16.37 -11.53
N TYR A 8 -7.09 -15.33 -12.10
CA TYR A 8 -7.45 -14.87 -13.43
C TYR A 8 -7.10 -15.91 -14.49
N ASP A 9 -8.10 -16.34 -15.24
CA ASP A 9 -8.05 -17.38 -16.27
C ASP A 9 -8.71 -16.93 -17.59
N GLY A 10 -8.60 -15.63 -17.89
CA GLY A 10 -9.28 -15.00 -19.02
C GLY A 10 -10.73 -14.62 -18.73
N GLY A 11 -11.08 -14.42 -17.45
CA GLY A 11 -12.40 -13.97 -17.03
C GLY A 11 -13.45 -15.08 -16.86
N LYS A 12 -13.06 -16.35 -16.93
CA LYS A 12 -13.96 -17.50 -16.76
C LYS A 12 -14.30 -17.72 -15.29
N THR A 13 -13.29 -17.62 -14.43
CA THR A 13 -13.47 -17.68 -12.98
C THR A 13 -14.07 -16.37 -12.48
N GLN A 14 -15.22 -16.49 -11.82
CA GLN A 14 -15.90 -15.39 -11.16
C GLN A 14 -16.03 -15.70 -9.67
N LEU A 15 -15.75 -14.70 -8.83
CA LEU A 15 -15.85 -14.85 -7.38
C LEU A 15 -16.92 -13.93 -6.82
N SER A 16 -17.79 -14.46 -5.96
CA SER A 16 -18.73 -13.62 -5.23
C SER A 16 -18.00 -12.71 -4.25
N ALA A 17 -18.66 -11.63 -3.81
CA ALA A 17 -18.15 -10.80 -2.73
C ALA A 17 -17.90 -11.61 -1.46
N ALA A 18 -18.71 -12.64 -1.20
CA ALA A 18 -18.56 -13.54 -0.06
C ALA A 18 -17.31 -14.43 -0.18
N ASP A 19 -17.01 -14.96 -1.36
CA ASP A 19 -15.81 -15.78 -1.59
C ASP A 19 -14.54 -14.95 -1.37
N ILE A 20 -14.52 -13.73 -1.92
CA ILE A 20 -13.40 -12.80 -1.76
C ILE A 20 -13.27 -12.41 -0.29
N ALA A 21 -14.37 -12.08 0.38
CA ALA A 21 -14.40 -11.72 1.80
C ALA A 21 -13.82 -12.84 2.69
N ARG A 22 -14.27 -14.09 2.49
CA ARG A 22 -13.74 -15.25 3.23
C ARG A 22 -12.25 -15.44 2.97
N SER A 23 -11.81 -15.35 1.71
CA SER A 23 -10.39 -15.52 1.36
C SER A 23 -9.45 -14.46 1.96
N ARG A 24 -9.99 -13.29 2.35
CA ARG A 24 -9.21 -12.16 2.86
C ARG A 24 -9.49 -11.84 4.33
N GLY A 25 -10.39 -12.55 4.99
CA GLY A 25 -10.82 -12.23 6.36
C GLY A 25 -11.44 -10.84 6.46
N LEU A 26 -12.18 -10.40 5.44
CA LEU A 26 -12.81 -9.09 5.39
C LEU A 26 -14.33 -9.18 5.52
N PRO A 27 -15.03 -8.13 6.01
CA PRO A 27 -16.48 -8.10 6.02
C PRO A 27 -17.06 -8.12 4.60
N GLY A 28 -18.04 -9.00 4.35
CA GLY A 28 -18.71 -9.12 3.04
C GLY A 28 -19.26 -7.81 2.47
N PRO A 29 -20.02 -7.01 3.24
CA PRO A 29 -20.55 -5.72 2.77
C PRO A 29 -19.45 -4.74 2.34
N PHE A 30 -18.29 -4.77 3.01
CA PHE A 30 -17.15 -3.92 2.67
C PHE A 30 -16.56 -4.33 1.30
N VAL A 31 -16.37 -5.64 1.09
CA VAL A 31 -15.90 -6.16 -0.20
C VAL A 31 -16.90 -5.84 -1.32
N ALA A 32 -18.20 -5.96 -1.07
CA ALA A 32 -19.23 -5.60 -2.06
C ALA A 32 -19.18 -4.12 -2.46
N LYS A 33 -18.96 -3.21 -1.50
CA LYS A 33 -18.75 -1.77 -1.78
C LYS A 33 -17.51 -1.53 -2.63
N ILE A 34 -16.39 -2.17 -2.30
CA ILE A 34 -15.15 -2.10 -3.08
C ILE A 34 -15.36 -2.59 -4.52
N LEU A 35 -15.96 -3.77 -4.71
CA LEU A 35 -16.26 -4.32 -6.03
C LEU A 35 -17.18 -3.40 -6.84
N SER A 36 -18.15 -2.77 -6.19
CA SER A 36 -19.05 -1.81 -6.84
C SER A 36 -18.31 -0.57 -7.35
N ALA A 37 -17.42 0.01 -6.54
CA ALA A 37 -16.59 1.14 -6.96
C ALA A 37 -15.70 0.77 -8.16
N LEU A 38 -15.12 -0.41 -8.12
CA LEU A 38 -14.18 -0.88 -9.15
C LEU A 38 -14.89 -1.30 -10.43
N SER A 39 -16.13 -1.78 -10.33
CA SER A 39 -16.97 -2.05 -11.49
C SER A 39 -17.37 -0.76 -12.20
N LYS A 40 -17.75 0.28 -11.44
CA LYS A 40 -18.01 1.62 -12.01
C LYS A 40 -16.79 2.21 -12.71
N ALA A 41 -15.59 1.90 -12.23
CA ALA A 41 -14.33 2.31 -12.83
C ALA A 41 -13.87 1.42 -14.01
N GLY A 42 -14.65 0.39 -14.38
CA GLY A 42 -14.30 -0.51 -15.49
C GLY A 42 -13.13 -1.45 -15.20
N LEU A 43 -12.72 -1.62 -13.94
CA LEU A 43 -11.61 -2.51 -13.57
C LEU A 43 -12.06 -3.95 -13.31
N VAL A 44 -13.34 -4.14 -12.99
CA VAL A 44 -13.96 -5.46 -12.84
C VAL A 44 -15.31 -5.52 -13.54
N THR A 45 -15.65 -6.70 -14.03
CA THR A 45 -16.99 -7.03 -14.52
C THR A 45 -17.72 -7.85 -13.47
N CYS A 46 -18.96 -7.47 -13.17
CA CYS A 46 -19.81 -8.16 -12.21
C CYS A 46 -21.02 -8.75 -12.92
N ALA A 47 -21.21 -10.06 -12.83
CA ALA A 47 -22.43 -10.73 -13.30
C ALA A 47 -23.50 -10.73 -12.20
N ARG A 48 -24.76 -10.52 -12.58
CA ARG A 48 -25.92 -10.62 -11.67
C ARG A 48 -26.57 -12.01 -11.78
N GLY A 49 -27.16 -12.48 -10.69
CA GLY A 49 -27.94 -13.73 -10.64
C GLY A 49 -27.29 -14.86 -9.81
N PRO A 50 -27.97 -16.02 -9.67
CA PRO A 50 -27.43 -17.20 -9.01
C PRO A 50 -26.16 -17.68 -9.75
N GLY A 51 -25.04 -17.80 -9.03
CA GLY A 51 -23.73 -18.11 -9.61
C GLY A 51 -22.98 -16.89 -10.19
N GLY A 52 -23.53 -15.69 -10.07
CA GLY A 52 -22.85 -14.46 -10.47
C GLY A 52 -21.68 -14.09 -9.56
N GLY A 53 -20.64 -13.51 -10.13
CA GLY A 53 -19.49 -13.02 -9.39
C GLY A 53 -18.78 -11.88 -10.10
N ALA A 54 -17.69 -11.42 -9.48
CA ALA A 54 -16.79 -10.45 -10.06
C ALA A 54 -15.58 -11.15 -10.69
N THR A 55 -15.11 -10.62 -11.81
CA THR A 55 -13.80 -10.96 -12.40
C THR A 55 -13.12 -9.69 -12.92
N LEU A 56 -11.83 -9.76 -13.24
CA LEU A 56 -11.13 -8.60 -13.81
C LEU A 56 -11.66 -8.30 -15.22
N ALA A 57 -11.87 -7.02 -15.52
CA ALA A 57 -12.40 -6.59 -16.81
C ALA A 57 -11.39 -6.75 -17.97
N ARG A 58 -10.11 -6.88 -17.63
CA ARG A 58 -8.99 -6.99 -18.58
C ARG A 58 -7.83 -7.78 -17.95
N HIS A 59 -6.78 -8.07 -18.71
CA HIS A 59 -5.68 -8.90 -18.23
C HIS A 59 -4.96 -8.22 -17.03
N PRO A 60 -4.51 -8.96 -15.99
CA PRO A 60 -3.81 -8.38 -14.84
C PRO A 60 -2.61 -7.48 -15.20
N SER A 61 -1.90 -7.78 -16.29
CA SER A 61 -0.78 -6.97 -16.80
C SER A 61 -1.19 -5.60 -17.35
N GLU A 62 -2.47 -5.39 -17.61
CA GLU A 62 -3.01 -4.13 -18.13
C GLU A 62 -3.63 -3.27 -17.01
N ILE A 63 -3.73 -3.81 -15.80
CA ILE A 63 -4.25 -3.10 -14.63
C ILE A 63 -3.07 -2.68 -13.77
N ARG A 64 -2.80 -1.37 -13.73
CA ARG A 64 -1.75 -0.81 -12.87
C ARG A 64 -2.25 -0.65 -11.45
N LEU A 65 -1.34 -0.69 -10.48
CA LEU A 65 -1.68 -0.40 -9.09
C LEU A 65 -2.25 1.02 -8.95
N PHE A 66 -1.73 1.96 -9.76
CA PHE A 66 -2.24 3.32 -9.89
C PHE A 66 -3.74 3.40 -10.24
N ASP A 67 -4.24 2.50 -11.10
CA ASP A 67 -5.65 2.51 -11.52
C ASP A 67 -6.61 2.30 -10.35
N VAL A 68 -6.19 1.48 -9.38
CA VAL A 68 -6.94 1.23 -8.14
C VAL A 68 -6.69 2.34 -7.12
N PHE A 69 -5.43 2.76 -6.97
CA PHE A 69 -5.03 3.82 -6.03
C PHE A 69 -5.86 5.10 -6.21
N ARG A 70 -5.96 5.60 -7.45
CA ARG A 70 -6.70 6.83 -7.77
C ARG A 70 -8.20 6.78 -7.52
N LEU A 71 -8.78 5.60 -7.31
CA LEU A 71 -10.22 5.44 -7.03
C LEU A 71 -10.56 5.66 -5.55
N PHE A 72 -9.60 5.42 -4.67
CA PHE A 72 -9.78 5.51 -3.22
C PHE A 72 -9.08 6.70 -2.61
N GLU A 73 -7.99 7.15 -3.24
CA GLU A 73 -7.38 8.43 -2.92
C GLU A 73 -8.05 9.54 -3.71
N ARG A 74 -8.29 10.68 -3.06
CA ARG A 74 -8.77 11.89 -3.74
C ARG A 74 -7.70 12.33 -4.74
N GLU A 75 -8.14 12.95 -5.84
CA GLU A 75 -7.34 13.52 -6.94
C GLU A 75 -6.43 14.69 -6.47
N ASP A 76 -5.74 14.54 -5.35
CA ASP A 76 -4.82 15.51 -4.77
C ASP A 76 -3.38 15.02 -4.96
N LEU A 77 -3.12 14.24 -6.02
CA LEU A 77 -1.77 14.06 -6.54
C LEU A 77 -1.14 15.41 -6.91
N ARG A 78 -1.92 16.50 -6.99
CA ARG A 78 -1.43 17.88 -7.02
C ARG A 78 -0.88 18.29 -5.65
N THR A 79 0.31 17.77 -5.36
CA THR A 79 1.49 18.45 -4.78
C THR A 79 1.26 19.59 -3.79
N GLN A 80 0.33 19.47 -2.86
CA GLN A 80 0.39 20.32 -1.68
C GLN A 80 1.45 19.72 -0.77
N CYS A 81 2.50 20.51 -0.49
CA CYS A 81 3.42 20.18 0.58
C CYS A 81 2.56 19.88 1.83
N PRO A 82 2.76 18.74 2.51
CA PRO A 82 1.96 18.39 3.69
C PRO A 82 2.08 19.40 4.82
N PHE A 83 3.05 20.33 4.72
CA PHE A 83 3.30 21.42 5.65
C PHE A 83 2.63 22.76 5.24
N GLY A 84 1.77 22.79 4.22
CA GLY A 84 0.98 23.98 3.84
C GLY A 84 1.57 24.85 2.72
N GLY A 85 0.69 25.60 2.06
CA GLY A 85 0.95 26.37 0.83
C GLY A 85 1.99 27.48 0.99
N GLY A 86 2.87 27.60 -0.02
CA GLY A 86 3.86 28.68 -0.16
C GLY A 86 5.33 28.25 -0.01
N ILE A 87 5.63 27.21 0.78
CA ILE A 87 7.02 26.82 1.11
C ILE A 87 7.62 25.77 0.14
N CYS A 88 6.80 25.19 -0.74
CA CYS A 88 7.30 24.40 -1.86
C CYS A 88 6.74 24.97 -3.16
N GLY A 89 7.61 25.63 -3.93
CA GLY A 89 7.33 26.00 -5.31
C GLY A 89 6.72 27.39 -5.54
N GLN A 90 6.68 28.26 -4.52
CA GLN A 90 6.40 29.70 -4.69
C GLN A 90 7.54 30.56 -4.10
N GLY A 91 8.74 29.97 -3.94
CA GLY A 91 9.94 30.56 -3.31
C GLY A 91 11.06 29.52 -3.10
N GLU A 92 12.01 29.80 -2.20
CA GLU A 92 13.09 28.87 -1.83
C GLU A 92 12.55 27.52 -1.31
N PRO A 93 13.11 26.38 -1.74
CA PRO A 93 12.67 25.07 -1.30
C PRO A 93 12.85 24.89 0.21
N CYS A 94 11.82 24.40 0.89
CA CYS A 94 11.94 24.07 2.32
C CYS A 94 13.03 23.01 2.56
N PRO A 95 13.57 22.89 3.80
CA PRO A 95 14.63 21.92 4.12
C PRO A 95 14.27 20.44 3.84
N LEU A 96 12.98 20.13 3.67
CA LEU A 96 12.49 18.78 3.38
C LEU A 96 12.15 18.55 1.90
N HIS A 97 12.24 19.58 1.05
CA HIS A 97 11.73 19.57 -0.33
C HIS A 97 12.25 18.38 -1.14
N HIS A 98 13.57 18.22 -1.23
CA HIS A 98 14.16 17.13 -2.02
C HIS A 98 13.85 15.74 -1.45
N LYS A 99 13.72 15.60 -0.13
CA LYS A 99 13.36 14.31 0.50
C LYS A 99 11.92 13.91 0.18
N LEU A 100 11.00 14.87 0.26
CA LEU A 100 9.59 14.65 -0.09
C LEU A 100 9.40 14.39 -1.57
N LEU A 101 10.14 15.12 -2.43
CA LEU A 101 10.13 14.91 -3.87
C LEU A 101 10.65 13.51 -4.23
N ALA A 102 11.77 13.08 -3.65
CA ALA A 102 12.32 11.74 -3.88
C ALA A 102 11.35 10.64 -3.42
N MET A 103 10.76 10.78 -2.23
CA MET A 103 9.74 9.85 -1.73
C MET A 103 8.57 9.74 -2.69
N ARG A 104 8.03 10.89 -3.13
CA ARG A 104 6.90 10.93 -4.06
C ARG A 104 7.25 10.29 -5.41
N SER A 105 8.44 10.58 -5.94
CA SER A 105 8.90 9.98 -7.18
C SER A 105 8.93 8.45 -7.05
N ALA A 106 9.50 7.93 -5.95
CA ALA A 106 9.55 6.48 -5.72
C ALA A 106 8.15 5.86 -5.59
N MET A 107 7.24 6.52 -4.87
CA MET A 107 5.83 6.08 -4.79
C MET A 107 5.15 6.06 -6.16
N ASN A 108 5.32 7.11 -6.95
CA ASN A 108 4.74 7.21 -8.29
C ASN A 108 5.27 6.13 -9.23
N THR A 109 6.58 5.91 -9.24
CA THR A 109 7.22 4.82 -10.00
C THR A 109 6.61 3.48 -9.62
N LEU A 110 6.50 3.18 -8.32
CA LEU A 110 5.88 1.94 -7.86
C LEU A 110 4.43 1.80 -8.36
N LEU A 111 3.60 2.83 -8.18
CA LEU A 111 2.18 2.77 -8.54
C LEU A 111 1.98 2.64 -10.06
N LEU A 112 2.80 3.33 -10.87
CA LEU A 112 2.67 3.40 -12.32
C LEU A 112 3.27 2.20 -13.04
N ASP A 113 4.34 1.60 -12.50
CA ASP A 113 5.06 0.51 -13.17
C ASP A 113 4.62 -0.87 -12.65
N THR A 114 4.03 -0.93 -11.45
CA THR A 114 3.52 -2.20 -10.90
C THR A 114 2.12 -2.51 -11.43
N THR A 115 1.94 -3.74 -11.92
CA THR A 115 0.66 -4.23 -12.41
C THR A 115 0.11 -5.33 -11.50
N PHE A 116 -1.17 -5.66 -11.68
CA PHE A 116 -1.80 -6.75 -10.94
C PHE A 116 -1.25 -8.14 -11.34
N ASP A 117 -0.46 -8.23 -12.42
CA ASP A 117 0.20 -9.47 -12.84
C ASP A 117 1.17 -10.02 -11.78
N GLU A 118 1.75 -9.14 -10.96
CA GLU A 118 2.58 -9.52 -9.81
C GLU A 118 1.87 -10.53 -8.88
N PHE A 119 0.56 -10.34 -8.63
CA PHE A 119 -0.21 -11.27 -7.80
C PHE A 119 -0.43 -12.61 -8.49
N ARG A 120 -0.59 -12.62 -9.82
CA ARG A 120 -0.74 -13.86 -10.60
C ARG A 120 0.58 -14.65 -10.62
N ILE A 121 1.70 -13.98 -10.86
CA ILE A 121 3.04 -14.59 -10.84
C ILE A 121 3.34 -15.19 -9.47
N ALA A 122 3.10 -14.43 -8.39
CA ALA A 122 3.35 -14.89 -7.03
C ALA A 122 2.54 -16.15 -6.67
N GLN A 123 1.29 -16.26 -7.13
CA GLN A 123 0.47 -17.45 -6.88
C GLN A 123 0.91 -18.65 -7.71
N ALA A 124 1.29 -18.45 -8.97
CA ALA A 124 1.83 -19.52 -9.81
C ALA A 124 3.12 -20.11 -9.18
N ALA A 125 3.98 -19.26 -8.62
CA ALA A 125 5.18 -19.70 -7.89
C ALA A 125 4.82 -20.55 -6.65
N ARG A 126 3.90 -20.07 -5.80
CA ARG A 126 3.45 -20.81 -4.60
C ARG A 126 2.78 -22.15 -4.91
N ALA A 127 2.01 -22.21 -6.00
CA ALA A 127 1.37 -23.44 -6.43
C ALA A 127 2.39 -24.52 -6.83
N ARG A 128 3.47 -24.11 -7.52
CA ARG A 128 4.59 -25.00 -7.88
C ARG A 128 5.38 -25.47 -6.66
N GLU A 129 5.64 -24.59 -5.71
CA GLU A 129 6.33 -24.93 -4.46
C GLU A 129 5.53 -25.96 -3.64
N SER A 130 4.20 -25.77 -3.55
CA SER A 130 3.29 -26.67 -2.86
C SER A 130 3.24 -28.05 -3.53
N ALA A 131 3.32 -28.11 -4.86
CA ALA A 131 3.41 -29.36 -5.62
C ALA A 131 4.79 -30.04 -5.49
N SER A 132 5.85 -29.27 -5.25
CA SER A 132 7.23 -29.75 -5.11
C SER A 132 7.60 -30.18 -3.68
N GLY A 133 6.70 -30.01 -2.69
CA GLY A 133 6.96 -30.39 -1.29
C GLY A 133 8.06 -29.57 -0.57
N SER A 134 8.48 -28.43 -1.14
CA SER A 134 9.53 -27.58 -0.54
C SER A 134 8.96 -26.61 0.49
N ARG A 135 9.66 -26.44 1.61
CA ARG A 135 9.25 -25.67 2.79
C ARG A 135 9.12 -24.17 2.47
N ALA A 136 8.00 -23.56 2.86
CA ALA A 136 7.64 -22.17 2.55
C ALA A 136 8.75 -21.16 2.85
N VAL A 137 9.12 -20.35 1.85
CA VAL A 137 10.05 -19.23 1.99
C VAL A 137 9.32 -18.05 2.63
N THR A 138 9.88 -17.51 3.72
CA THR A 138 9.32 -16.31 4.38
C THR A 138 9.45 -15.08 3.46
N PRO A 139 8.35 -14.39 3.12
CA PRO A 139 8.41 -13.19 2.29
C PRO A 139 9.26 -12.08 2.91
N LEU A 140 10.00 -11.33 2.08
CA LEU A 140 10.95 -10.31 2.53
C LEU A 140 10.31 -9.18 3.37
N TRP A 141 9.05 -8.82 3.10
CA TRP A 141 8.32 -7.81 3.86
C TRP A 141 7.98 -8.28 5.30
N GLN A 142 7.88 -9.58 5.52
CA GLN A 142 7.66 -10.17 6.84
C GLN A 142 8.93 -10.04 7.70
N ARG A 143 10.12 -10.20 7.10
CA ARG A 143 11.43 -9.91 7.74
C ARG A 143 11.64 -8.44 8.06
N GLN A 144 11.22 -7.53 7.17
CA GLN A 144 11.40 -6.08 7.37
C GLN A 144 10.52 -5.50 8.49
N SER A 145 9.38 -6.14 8.80
CA SER A 145 8.50 -5.73 9.90
C SER A 145 9.05 -6.04 11.29
N GLU A 146 9.97 -7.00 11.44
CA GLU A 146 10.65 -7.30 12.71
C GLU A 146 11.69 -6.25 13.07
N THR A 147 12.35 -5.63 12.07
CA THR A 147 13.31 -4.55 12.32
C THR A 147 12.66 -3.27 12.87
N LEU A 148 11.37 -3.03 12.60
CA LEU A 148 10.61 -1.91 13.16
C LEU A 148 10.07 -2.17 14.59
N LYS A 149 10.05 -3.41 15.07
CA LYS A 149 9.55 -3.77 16.41
C LYS A 149 10.61 -3.70 17.51
N ARG A 150 11.86 -3.30 17.23
CA ARG A 150 12.84 -3.07 18.31
C ARG A 150 12.32 -1.94 19.20
N PRO A 151 12.12 -2.18 20.51
CA PRO A 151 11.72 -1.11 21.41
C PRO A 151 12.81 -0.03 21.39
N ALA A 152 12.40 1.22 21.17
CA ALA A 152 13.29 2.36 21.28
C ALA A 152 13.97 2.28 22.65
N LYS A 153 15.30 2.10 22.67
CA LYS A 153 16.10 2.19 23.90
C LYS A 153 15.74 3.53 24.55
N LYS A 154 15.10 3.47 25.72
CA LYS A 154 14.75 4.63 26.56
C LYS A 154 16.02 5.47 26.72
N ARG A 155 16.12 6.58 25.99
CA ARG A 155 17.20 7.55 26.22
C ARG A 155 16.85 8.27 27.51
N GLU A 156 17.57 7.93 28.55
CA GLU A 156 17.47 8.56 29.86
C GLU A 156 17.75 10.06 29.72
N PRO A 157 16.96 10.94 30.35
CA PRO A 157 17.17 12.38 30.24
C PRO A 157 18.53 12.74 30.85
N ARG A 158 19.36 13.45 30.08
CA ARG A 158 20.62 14.01 30.60
C ARG A 158 20.27 14.94 31.78
N LYS A 159 20.80 14.62 32.96
CA LYS A 159 20.70 15.48 34.15
C LYS A 159 21.21 16.88 33.80
N PRO A 160 20.53 17.95 34.25
CA PRO A 160 20.99 19.31 34.02
C PRO A 160 22.33 19.53 34.73
N THR A 161 23.33 19.98 33.97
CA THR A 161 24.64 20.37 34.47
C THR A 161 24.47 21.52 35.46
N ARG A 162 24.81 21.30 36.74
CA ARG A 162 24.85 22.37 37.76
C ARG A 162 25.84 23.44 37.31
N GLN A 163 25.34 24.65 37.08
CA GLN A 163 26.20 25.83 36.93
C GLN A 163 26.88 26.16 38.27
N PRO A 164 28.14 26.60 38.27
CA PRO A 164 28.84 26.97 39.49
C PRO A 164 28.26 28.27 40.07
N ARG A 165 28.07 28.29 41.39
CA ARG A 165 27.69 29.47 42.17
C ARG A 165 28.75 30.57 42.01
N SER A 166 28.40 31.68 41.38
CA SER A 166 29.19 32.90 41.47
C SER A 166 29.02 33.51 42.86
N THR A 167 30.06 33.42 43.67
CA THR A 167 30.23 34.26 44.86
C THR A 167 30.52 35.69 44.39
N ARG A 168 29.59 36.63 44.60
CA ARG A 168 29.91 38.06 44.50
C ARG A 168 29.93 38.67 45.89
N ARG A 169 31.15 39.06 46.26
CA ARG A 169 31.61 39.74 47.46
C ARG A 169 31.33 41.24 47.33
N ALA A 170 30.83 41.85 48.42
CA ALA A 170 31.01 43.23 48.91
C ALA A 170 30.90 44.43 47.94
N LYS A 171 29.97 45.35 48.21
CA LYS A 171 30.19 46.57 49.01
C LYS A 171 28.85 47.24 49.33
#